data_AF-A0A2G5TE60-F1
#
_entry.id   AF-A0A2G5TE60-F1
#
_cell.length_a   1.000
_cell.length_b   1.000
_cell.length_c   1.000
_cell.angle_alpha   90.00
_cell.angle_beta   90.00
_cell.angle_gamma   90.00
#
_symmetry.space_group_name_H-M   'P 1'
#
loop_
_entity.id
_entity.type
_entity.pdbx_description
1 polymer ?
#
loop_
_entity_poly.entity_id
_entity_poly.type
_entity_poly.pdbx_seq_one_letter_code
_entity_poly.pdbx_strand_id
1 'polypeptide(L)'
;MEPENRGSLYELGCCDLSLECSGDCLAILAVFWTELNTNNVPAKCFGSIYRITKKQNVVFCKIIPSPSMVACCRLTDRKSFTADHHCLLVFSKDAQVSAYRVEPTFIEKIDDVFEWFPSLALTNLPGGTLRTSCKICQTYRYSAVGLDTGVIIASVCEIEGNVILDRCVFLN
;
A
#
# COMPACT_ATOMS: atom_id res chain seq x y z
N MET A 1 28.20 18.61 28.85
CA MET A 1 27.52 17.39 28.37
C MET A 1 27.00 17.75 27.00
N GLU A 2 27.77 17.46 25.95
CA GLU A 2 27.31 17.71 24.58
C GLU A 2 26.23 16.69 24.23
N PRO A 3 25.19 17.07 23.47
CA PRO A 3 24.23 16.10 22.99
C PRO A 3 24.96 15.20 22.00
N GLU A 4 25.14 13.93 22.37
CA GLU A 4 25.66 12.90 21.49
C GLU A 4 24.92 12.96 20.15
N ASN A 5 25.68 12.88 19.06
CA ASN A 5 25.21 12.68 17.69
C ASN A 5 24.34 11.41 17.59
N ARG A 6 23.11 11.47 18.09
CA ARG A 6 22.08 10.50 17.73
C ARG A 6 21.69 10.85 16.30
N GLY A 7 22.30 10.16 15.34
CA GLY A 7 21.85 10.19 13.95
C GLY A 7 20.35 9.90 13.88
N SER A 8 19.71 10.25 12.75
CA SER A 8 18.29 10.03 12.53
C SER A 8 17.89 8.58 12.88
N LEU A 9 16.90 8.44 13.76
CA LEU A 9 16.32 7.15 14.13
C LEU A 9 15.19 6.85 13.14
N TYR A 10 15.16 5.64 12.58
CA TYR A 10 14.11 5.21 11.66
C TYR A 10 13.29 4.10 12.30
N GLU A 11 11.98 4.26 12.28
CA GLU A 11 11.01 3.27 12.72
C GLU A 11 10.31 2.67 11.49
N LEU A 12 10.12 1.35 11.50
CA LEU A 12 9.33 0.65 10.50
C LEU A 12 7.84 0.91 10.75
N GLY A 13 7.16 1.54 9.79
CA GLY A 13 5.70 1.75 9.86
C GLY A 13 4.95 0.51 9.39
N CYS A 14 5.09 0.16 8.11
CA CYS A 14 4.48 -1.02 7.54
C CYS A 14 5.29 -1.54 6.34
N CYS A 15 5.07 -2.78 5.96
CA CYS A 15 5.61 -3.35 4.73
C CYS A 15 4.63 -4.34 4.11
N ASP A 16 4.81 -4.59 2.82
CA ASP A 16 4.17 -5.71 2.14
C ASP A 16 5.08 -6.25 1.04
N LEU A 17 4.82 -7.48 0.63
CA LEU A 17 5.61 -8.21 -0.35
C LEU A 17 4.71 -8.91 -1.36
N SER A 18 5.08 -8.83 -2.63
CA SER A 18 4.46 -9.58 -3.71
C SER A 18 5.51 -10.38 -4.45
N LEU A 19 5.15 -11.60 -4.86
CA LEU A 19 6.00 -12.40 -5.73
C LEU A 19 6.02 -11.79 -7.13
N GLU A 20 7.18 -11.86 -7.77
CA GLU A 20 7.44 -11.34 -9.12
C GLU A 20 8.45 -12.28 -9.77
N CYS A 21 8.04 -13.05 -10.77
CA CYS A 21 8.91 -14.08 -11.35
C CYS A 21 9.50 -13.70 -12.73
N SER A 22 9.27 -12.48 -13.20
CA SER A 22 9.84 -11.98 -14.46
C SER A 22 11.35 -11.67 -14.34
N GLY A 23 12.09 -12.00 -15.40
CA GLY A 23 13.53 -11.71 -15.49
C GLY A 23 14.35 -12.32 -14.34
N ASP A 24 15.17 -11.49 -13.69
CA ASP A 24 15.97 -11.84 -12.50
C ASP A 24 15.27 -11.49 -11.17
N CYS A 25 14.01 -11.06 -11.21
CA CYS A 25 13.25 -10.74 -10.01
C CYS A 25 12.58 -12.01 -9.45
N LEU A 26 12.50 -12.08 -8.12
CA LEU A 26 11.77 -13.10 -7.36
C LEU A 26 10.57 -12.50 -6.60
N ALA A 27 10.75 -11.29 -6.06
CA ALA A 27 9.71 -10.57 -5.33
C ALA A 27 9.98 -9.07 -5.31
N ILE A 28 8.93 -8.31 -5.07
CA ILE A 28 8.96 -6.87 -4.81
C ILE A 28 8.57 -6.67 -3.35
N LEU A 29 9.35 -5.86 -2.64
CA LEU A 29 9.14 -5.49 -1.25
C LEU A 29 8.91 -3.97 -1.17
N ALA A 30 7.78 -3.58 -0.59
CA ALA A 30 7.50 -2.19 -0.24
C ALA A 30 7.65 -2.02 1.27
N VAL A 31 8.41 -1.01 1.69
CA VAL A 31 8.65 -0.72 3.12
C VAL A 31 8.44 0.76 3.37
N PHE A 32 7.67 1.11 4.40
CA PHE A 32 7.45 2.49 4.81
C PHE A 32 8.12 2.77 6.14
N TRP A 33 8.79 3.91 6.20
CA TRP A 33 9.63 4.35 7.31
C TRP A 33 9.14 5.68 7.86
N THR A 34 9.30 5.82 9.16
CA THR A 34 9.14 7.09 9.88
C THR A 34 10.49 7.48 10.46
N GLU A 35 11.03 8.60 10.01
CA GLU A 35 12.20 9.23 10.63
C GLU A 35 11.75 9.98 11.88
N LEU A 36 12.39 9.71 13.01
CA LEU A 36 12.17 10.36 14.29
C LEU A 36 13.26 11.39 14.54
N ASN A 37 12.88 12.59 14.97
CA ASN A 37 13.83 13.61 15.41
C ASN A 37 14.44 13.27 16.79
N THR A 38 15.31 14.15 17.29
CA THR A 38 15.98 14.00 18.58
C THR A 38 15.04 13.91 19.79
N ASN A 39 13.78 14.31 19.65
CA ASN A 39 12.75 14.23 20.67
C ASN A 39 11.83 13.00 20.50
N ASN A 40 12.19 12.05 19.63
CA ASN A 40 11.38 10.88 19.25
C ASN A 40 10.01 11.27 18.64
N VAL A 41 9.94 12.39 17.94
CA VAL A 41 8.72 12.83 17.23
C VAL A 41 8.89 12.57 15.72
N PRO A 42 7.85 12.05 15.02
CA PRO A 42 7.87 11.89 13.57
C PRO A 42 8.25 13.19 12.85
N ALA A 43 9.34 13.15 12.10
CA ALA A 43 9.88 14.28 11.34
C ALA A 43 9.66 14.13 9.84
N LYS A 44 9.80 12.90 9.32
CA LYS A 44 9.63 12.59 7.90
C LYS A 44 9.09 11.18 7.71
N CYS A 45 8.24 11.01 6.70
CA CYS A 45 7.74 9.70 6.29
C CYS A 45 8.12 9.44 4.83
N PHE A 46 8.48 8.20 4.51
CA PHE A 46 8.73 7.80 3.11
C PHE A 46 8.62 6.29 2.95
N GLY A 47 8.30 5.86 1.74
CA GLY A 47 8.41 4.48 1.30
C GLY A 47 9.73 4.22 0.58
N SER A 48 10.20 2.99 0.62
CA SER A 48 11.25 2.47 -0.26
C SER A 48 10.79 1.16 -0.88
N ILE A 49 11.06 1.03 -2.18
CA ILE A 49 10.80 -0.19 -2.94
C ILE A 49 12.11 -0.90 -3.18
N TYR A 50 12.08 -2.21 -2.95
CA TYR A 50 13.18 -3.11 -3.23
C TYR A 50 12.70 -4.25 -4.12
N ARG A 51 13.60 -4.78 -4.93
CA ARG A 51 13.42 -6.08 -5.58
C ARG A 51 14.34 -7.09 -4.92
N ILE A 52 13.82 -8.30 -4.73
CA ILE A 52 14.60 -9.47 -4.33
C ILE A 52 14.94 -10.22 -5.61
N THR A 53 16.22 -10.46 -5.86
CA THR A 53 16.66 -11.17 -7.07
C THR A 53 16.59 -12.68 -6.89
N LYS A 54 16.67 -13.45 -7.98
CA LYS A 54 16.76 -14.92 -7.91
C LYS A 54 18.03 -15.42 -7.21
N LYS A 55 19.06 -14.57 -7.13
CA LYS A 55 20.27 -14.80 -6.33
C LYS A 55 20.11 -14.35 -4.86
N GLN A 56 18.89 -14.05 -4.42
CA GLN A 56 18.54 -13.64 -3.06
C GLN A 56 19.18 -12.32 -2.60
N ASN A 57 19.56 -11.45 -3.55
CA ASN A 57 20.03 -10.11 -3.23
C ASN A 57 18.84 -9.15 -3.10
N VAL A 58 18.88 -8.27 -2.10
CA VAL A 58 17.94 -7.16 -1.96
C VAL A 58 18.51 -5.94 -2.68
N VAL A 59 17.81 -5.44 -3.69
CA VAL A 59 18.26 -4.32 -4.52
C VAL A 59 17.27 -3.18 -4.37
N PHE A 60 17.76 -2.01 -3.95
CA PHE A 60 16.97 -0.78 -3.87
C PHE A 60 16.53 -0.31 -5.26
N CYS A 61 15.27 0.08 -5.38
CA CYS A 61 14.68 0.55 -6.64
C CYS A 61 14.34 2.05 -6.60
N LYS A 62 13.51 2.49 -5.64
CA LYS A 62 13.02 3.88 -5.61
C LYS A 62 12.52 4.27 -4.21
N ILE A 63 12.59 5.57 -3.91
CA ILE A 63 11.87 6.20 -2.80
C ILE A 63 10.47 6.62 -3.25
N ILE A 64 9.47 6.36 -2.40
CA ILE A 64 8.12 6.87 -2.54
C ILE A 64 7.93 7.99 -1.50
N PRO A 65 7.71 9.25 -1.91
CA PRO A 65 7.39 10.32 -0.98
C PRO A 65 6.09 10.00 -0.22
N SER A 66 6.08 10.17 1.10
CA SER A 66 4.86 10.08 1.90
C SER A 66 4.68 11.36 2.70
N PRO A 67 3.57 12.11 2.53
CA PRO A 67 3.33 13.34 3.28
C PRO A 67 3.08 13.09 4.77
N SER A 68 2.67 11.88 5.14
CA SER A 68 2.40 11.48 6.52
C SER A 68 2.65 10.00 6.77
N MET A 69 2.41 9.57 8.02
CA MET A 69 2.59 8.17 8.42
C MET A 69 1.64 7.27 7.64
N VAL A 70 2.19 6.16 7.16
CA VAL A 70 1.45 5.12 6.45
C VAL A 70 0.98 4.09 7.46
N ALA A 71 -0.33 3.96 7.58
CA ALA A 71 -0.99 3.01 8.47
C ALA A 71 -0.94 1.58 7.91
N CYS A 72 -1.01 1.45 6.58
CA CYS A 72 -1.00 0.18 5.89
C CYS A 72 -0.52 0.37 4.45
N CYS A 73 0.20 -0.61 3.91
CA CYS A 73 0.42 -0.71 2.48
C CYS A 73 0.06 -2.13 1.99
N ARG A 74 -0.35 -2.24 0.73
CA ARG A 74 -0.66 -3.52 0.09
C ARG A 74 -0.04 -3.58 -1.29
N LEU A 75 0.85 -4.55 -1.53
CA LEU A 75 1.26 -4.94 -2.87
C LEU A 75 0.28 -5.99 -3.39
N THR A 76 -0.24 -5.72 -4.59
CA THR A 76 -1.15 -6.61 -5.29
C THR A 76 -0.39 -7.42 -6.33
N ASP A 77 -0.81 -8.67 -6.55
CA ASP A 77 -0.39 -9.41 -7.74
C ASP A 77 -0.92 -8.74 -9.00
N ARG A 78 -0.31 -9.04 -10.15
CA ARG A 78 -0.88 -8.67 -11.46
C ARG A 78 -2.29 -9.23 -11.62
N LYS A 79 -3.22 -8.38 -12.07
CA LYS A 79 -4.59 -8.74 -12.42
C LYS A 79 -5.01 -8.05 -13.71
N SER A 80 -5.96 -8.64 -14.43
CA SER A 80 -6.50 -8.06 -15.66
C SER A 80 -7.06 -6.65 -15.47
N PHE A 81 -7.77 -6.40 -14.36
CA PHE A 81 -8.32 -5.09 -14.03
C PHE A 81 -7.27 -4.04 -13.61
N THR A 82 -6.02 -4.45 -13.39
CA THR A 82 -4.88 -3.54 -13.19
C THR A 82 -3.99 -3.46 -14.43
N ALA A 83 -4.53 -3.81 -15.61
CA ALA A 83 -3.79 -3.93 -16.87
C ALA A 83 -2.54 -4.82 -16.73
N ASP A 84 -2.67 -5.90 -15.95
CA ASP A 84 -1.59 -6.86 -15.64
C ASP A 84 -0.37 -6.23 -14.95
N HIS A 85 -0.58 -5.15 -14.19
CA HIS A 85 0.45 -4.55 -13.35
C HIS A 85 0.33 -4.93 -11.88
N HIS A 86 1.48 -5.04 -11.21
CA HIS A 86 1.54 -4.97 -9.76
C HIS A 86 1.17 -3.55 -9.31
N CYS A 87 0.26 -3.44 -8.35
CA CYS A 87 -0.11 -2.15 -7.76
C CYS A 87 0.24 -2.14 -6.27
N LEU A 88 0.86 -1.05 -5.82
CA LEU A 88 1.03 -0.72 -4.41
C LEU A 88 -0.08 0.25 -3.99
N LEU A 89 -0.93 -0.18 -3.06
CA LEU A 89 -1.88 0.68 -2.36
C LEU A 89 -1.24 1.16 -1.06
N VAL A 90 -1.33 2.46 -0.78
CA VAL A 90 -0.75 3.11 0.39
C VAL A 90 -1.86 3.85 1.12
N PHE A 91 -2.11 3.44 2.35
CA PHE A 91 -3.13 4.02 3.22
C PHE A 91 -2.44 4.88 4.29
N SER A 92 -2.57 6.19 4.14
CA SER A 92 -2.01 7.17 5.07
C SER A 92 -2.99 7.50 6.20
N LYS A 93 -2.46 7.96 7.34
CA LYS A 93 -3.26 8.39 8.50
C LYS A 93 -4.27 9.50 8.15
N ASP A 94 -3.95 10.34 7.16
CA ASP A 94 -4.74 11.52 6.80
C ASP A 94 -5.83 11.24 5.75
N ALA A 95 -6.29 9.99 5.68
CA ALA A 95 -7.46 9.53 4.91
C ALA A 95 -7.33 9.55 3.38
N GLN A 96 -6.14 9.77 2.80
CA GLN A 96 -5.91 9.58 1.37
C GLN A 96 -5.22 8.25 1.08
N VAL A 97 -5.90 7.40 0.31
CA VAL A 97 -5.25 6.28 -0.38
C VAL A 97 -4.50 6.82 -1.59
N SER A 98 -3.24 6.41 -1.73
CA SER A 98 -2.48 6.59 -2.97
C SER A 98 -2.14 5.24 -3.56
N ALA A 99 -2.03 5.18 -4.88
CA ALA A 99 -1.64 3.95 -5.56
C ALA A 99 -0.49 4.19 -6.53
N TYR A 100 0.31 3.15 -6.73
CA TYR A 100 1.44 3.15 -7.64
C TYR A 100 1.43 1.87 -8.46
N ARG A 101 1.74 1.97 -9.75
CA ARG A 101 2.20 0.83 -10.54
C ARG A 101 3.64 0.54 -10.13
N VAL A 102 3.94 -0.71 -9.82
CA VAL A 102 5.25 -1.11 -9.29
C VAL A 102 5.78 -2.30 -10.07
N GLU A 103 6.65 -2.03 -11.03
CA GLU A 103 7.30 -3.05 -11.85
C GLU A 103 8.81 -3.06 -11.62
N PRO A 104 9.53 -4.12 -11.99
CA PRO A 104 10.99 -4.19 -11.83
C PRO A 104 11.76 -3.05 -12.50
N THR A 105 11.18 -2.41 -13.52
CA THR A 105 11.81 -1.36 -14.34
C THR A 105 11.24 0.03 -14.11
N PHE A 106 10.02 0.15 -13.56
CA PHE A 106 9.39 1.45 -13.36
C PHE A 106 8.46 1.44 -12.16
N ILE A 107 8.33 2.60 -11.54
CA ILE A 107 7.42 2.84 -10.42
C ILE A 107 6.74 4.17 -10.65
N GLU A 108 5.43 4.16 -10.89
CA GLU A 108 4.65 5.33 -11.32
C GLU A 108 3.41 5.50 -10.44
N LYS A 109 3.10 6.74 -10.08
CA LYS A 109 1.86 7.04 -9.35
C LYS A 109 0.66 6.84 -10.27
N ILE A 110 -0.43 6.31 -9.73
CA ILE A 110 -1.73 6.25 -10.38
C ILE A 110 -2.49 7.51 -9.95
N ASP A 111 -2.91 8.32 -10.92
CA ASP A 111 -3.55 9.62 -10.64
C ASP A 111 -4.97 9.43 -10.10
N ASP A 112 -5.77 8.56 -10.72
CA ASP A 112 -7.09 8.17 -10.23
C ASP A 112 -7.07 6.72 -9.72
N VAL A 113 -6.88 6.57 -8.41
CA VAL A 113 -6.88 5.27 -7.75
C VAL A 113 -8.24 4.56 -7.89
N PHE A 114 -9.32 5.32 -7.99
CA PHE A 114 -10.68 4.81 -7.97
C PHE A 114 -11.13 4.25 -9.31
N GLU A 115 -10.46 4.63 -10.39
CA GLU A 115 -10.64 3.98 -11.70
C GLU A 115 -10.33 2.48 -11.61
N TRP A 116 -9.32 2.09 -10.83
CA TRP A 116 -8.88 0.69 -10.70
C TRP A 116 -9.45 0.03 -9.44
N PHE A 117 -9.65 0.81 -8.38
CA PHE A 117 -10.15 0.36 -7.08
C PHE A 117 -11.36 1.19 -6.60
N PRO A 118 -12.51 1.12 -7.29
CA PRO A 118 -13.69 1.94 -7.01
C PRO A 118 -14.28 1.67 -5.62
N SER A 119 -14.08 0.47 -5.08
CA SER A 119 -14.48 0.14 -3.71
C SER A 119 -13.79 1.02 -2.66
N LEU A 120 -12.62 1.60 -2.96
CA LEU A 120 -11.90 2.51 -2.06
C LEU A 120 -12.50 3.92 -2.07
N ALA A 121 -13.26 4.30 -3.10
CA ALA A 121 -13.93 5.60 -3.18
C ALA A 121 -15.15 5.69 -2.26
N LEU A 122 -15.58 4.57 -1.67
CA LEU A 122 -16.87 4.47 -1.00
C LEU A 122 -16.92 5.16 0.36
N THR A 123 -15.77 5.57 0.91
CA THR A 123 -15.69 6.29 2.18
C THR A 123 -14.39 7.07 2.27
N ASN A 124 -14.34 8.04 3.17
CA ASN A 124 -13.05 8.43 3.74
C ASN A 124 -12.55 7.27 4.60
N LEU A 125 -11.24 7.00 4.55
CA LEU A 125 -10.58 5.97 5.35
C LEU A 125 -9.77 6.59 6.51
N PRO A 126 -10.38 7.37 7.43
CA PRO A 126 -9.65 7.93 8.55
C PRO A 126 -9.34 6.83 9.58
N GLY A 127 -8.11 6.78 10.06
CA GLY A 127 -7.70 5.80 11.05
C GLY A 127 -6.19 5.68 11.17
N GLY A 128 -5.71 5.27 12.33
CA GLY A 128 -4.29 5.02 12.58
C GLY A 128 -3.86 3.61 12.14
N THR A 129 -4.78 2.65 12.12
CA THR A 129 -4.56 1.28 11.67
C THR A 129 -5.60 0.86 10.63
N LEU A 130 -5.13 0.41 9.47
CA LEU A 130 -5.94 -0.13 8.40
C LEU A 130 -5.62 -1.59 8.16
N ARG A 131 -6.64 -2.43 8.06
CA ARG A 131 -6.51 -3.83 7.62
C ARG A 131 -7.32 -4.01 6.36
N THR A 132 -6.72 -4.62 5.35
CA THR A 132 -7.41 -4.90 4.09
C THR A 132 -7.26 -6.36 3.71
N SER A 133 -8.30 -6.89 3.07
CA SER A 133 -8.26 -8.21 2.45
C SER A 133 -8.99 -8.15 1.13
N CYS A 134 -8.42 -8.80 0.12
CA CYS A 134 -9.02 -8.88 -1.21
C CYS A 134 -8.94 -10.33 -1.70
N LYS A 135 -10.07 -10.85 -2.16
CA LYS A 135 -10.17 -12.17 -2.77
C LYS A 135 -10.85 -12.02 -4.12
N ILE A 136 -10.25 -12.63 -5.13
CA ILE A 136 -10.65 -12.50 -6.52
C ILE A 136 -10.99 -13.89 -7.03
N CYS A 137 -12.15 -14.04 -7.65
CA CYS A 137 -12.51 -15.20 -8.46
C CYS A 137 -12.61 -14.80 -9.94
N GLN A 138 -13.19 -15.64 -10.80
CA GLN A 138 -13.23 -15.39 -12.24
C GLN A 138 -14.01 -14.11 -12.61
N THR A 139 -15.13 -13.86 -11.93
CA THR A 139 -16.05 -12.75 -12.29
C THR A 139 -16.03 -11.62 -11.26
N TYR A 140 -15.73 -11.94 -9.99
CA TYR A 140 -15.95 -11.02 -8.88
C TYR A 140 -14.69 -10.78 -8.06
N ARG A 141 -14.57 -9.55 -7.54
CA ARG A 141 -13.62 -9.13 -6.52
C ARG A 141 -14.37 -8.84 -5.23
N TYR A 142 -14.06 -9.61 -4.20
CA TYR A 142 -14.52 -9.37 -2.83
C TYR A 142 -13.43 -8.60 -2.09
N SER A 143 -13.79 -7.50 -1.46
CA SER A 143 -12.86 -6.66 -0.70
C SER A 143 -13.43 -6.31 0.65
N ALA A 144 -12.60 -6.40 1.68
CA ALA A 144 -12.91 -5.98 3.03
C ALA A 144 -11.85 -4.99 3.51
N VAL A 145 -12.28 -3.88 4.10
CA VAL A 145 -11.44 -2.84 4.66
C VAL A 145 -11.91 -2.58 6.09
N GLY A 146 -11.04 -2.79 7.07
CA GLY A 146 -11.30 -2.53 8.48
C GLY A 146 -10.46 -1.37 9.00
N LEU A 147 -11.09 -0.50 9.76
CA LEU A 147 -10.51 0.68 10.39
C LEU A 147 -10.47 0.49 11.91
N ASP A 148 -9.45 1.03 12.58
CA ASP A 148 -9.38 1.08 14.06
C ASP A 148 -10.48 1.91 14.71
N THR A 149 -11.20 2.71 13.92
CA THR A 149 -12.41 3.43 14.34
C THR A 149 -13.63 2.51 14.56
N GLY A 150 -13.50 1.20 14.31
CA GLY A 150 -14.60 0.23 14.44
C GLY A 150 -15.45 0.10 13.17
N VAL A 151 -15.09 0.79 12.09
CA VAL A 151 -15.77 0.72 10.80
C VAL A 151 -15.20 -0.43 9.96
N ILE A 152 -16.08 -1.28 9.42
CA ILE A 152 -15.72 -2.32 8.46
C ILE A 152 -16.54 -2.12 7.19
N ILE A 153 -15.87 -2.15 6.04
CA ILE A 153 -16.50 -2.03 4.73
C ILE A 153 -16.23 -3.30 3.96
N ALA A 154 -17.30 -3.99 3.59
CA ALA A 154 -17.25 -5.13 2.68
C ALA A 154 -17.89 -4.72 1.35
N SER A 155 -17.27 -5.12 0.24
CA SER A 155 -17.78 -4.85 -1.10
C SER A 155 -17.54 -6.03 -2.03
N VAL A 156 -18.42 -6.16 -3.00
CA VAL A 156 -18.25 -7.05 -4.15
C VAL A 156 -18.30 -6.21 -5.42
N CYS A 157 -17.29 -6.36 -6.26
CA CYS A 157 -17.20 -5.71 -7.57
C CYS A 157 -17.20 -6.75 -8.67
N GLU A 158 -17.88 -6.48 -9.77
CA GLU A 158 -17.66 -7.16 -11.04
C GLU A 158 -16.32 -6.72 -11.62
N ILE A 159 -15.50 -7.69 -12.04
CA ILE A 159 -14.17 -7.41 -12.60
C ILE A 159 -14.32 -6.74 -13.98
N GLU A 160 -15.23 -7.26 -14.80
CA GLU A 160 -15.58 -6.66 -16.08
C GLU A 160 -16.32 -5.33 -15.83
N GLY A 161 -15.79 -4.23 -16.38
CA GLY A 161 -16.33 -2.89 -16.16
C GLY A 161 -16.07 -2.29 -14.77
N ASN A 162 -15.43 -3.02 -13.84
CA ASN A 162 -15.07 -2.57 -12.49
C ASN A 162 -16.27 -1.97 -11.70
N VAL A 163 -17.43 -2.61 -11.79
CA VAL A 163 -18.69 -2.09 -11.21
C VAL A 163 -18.89 -2.63 -9.79
N ILE A 164 -19.28 -1.79 -8.85
CA ILE A 164 -19.67 -2.25 -7.50
C ILE A 164 -21.08 -2.83 -7.57
N LEU A 165 -21.21 -4.12 -7.24
CA LEU A 165 -22.49 -4.83 -7.25
C LEU A 165 -23.24 -4.69 -5.92
N ASP A 166 -22.51 -4.79 -4.81
CA ASP A 166 -23.07 -4.63 -3.47
C ASP A 166 -22.00 -4.14 -2.47
N ARG A 167 -22.47 -3.50 -1.40
CA ARG A 167 -21.63 -3.03 -0.29
C ARG A 167 -22.37 -3.09 1.03
N CYS A 168 -21.63 -3.40 2.09
CA CYS A 168 -22.10 -3.33 3.45
C CYS A 168 -21.09 -2.57 4.32
N VAL A 169 -21.60 -1.67 5.17
CA VAL A 169 -20.82 -0.94 6.16
C VAL A 169 -21.29 -1.40 7.54
N PHE A 170 -20.37 -1.95 8.31
CA PHE A 170 -20.60 -2.33 9.70
C PHE A 170 -19.98 -1.28 10.62
N LEU A 171 -20.75 -0.90 11.63
CA LEU A 171 -20.30 -0.04 12.73
C LEU A 171 -20.36 -0.88 14.00
N ASN A 172 -19.23 -1.03 14.69
CA ASN A 172 -19.19 -1.53 16.05
C ASN A 172 -19.56 -0.44 17.06
#